data_AF-A0A252E4Y9-F1
#
_entry.id   AF-A0A252E4Y9-F1
#
_cell.length_a   1.000
_cell.length_b   1.000
_cell.length_c   1.000
_cell.angle_alpha   90.00
_cell.angle_beta   90.00
_cell.angle_gamma   90.00
#
_symmetry.space_group_name_H-M   'P 1'
#
loop_
_entity.id
_entity.type
_entity.pdbx_description
1 polymer ?
#
loop_
_entity_poly.entity_id
_entity_poly.type
_entity_poly.pdbx_seq_one_letter_code
_entity_poly.pdbx_strand_id
1 'polypeptide(L)'
;MVPLEWVVMLAWNKECGETLKLLRGKRSRREIADAVSQQGVECSQEYIRKLENGEAASVSTKIITTIAKTLDVELIEIIYDLRVEVTTIICTKS
;
A
#
# COMPACT_ATOMS: atom_id res chain seq x y z
N MET A 1 -16.20 13.50 5.12
CA MET A 1 -14.89 12.91 4.76
C MET A 1 -14.62 11.79 5.76
N VAL A 2 -14.19 10.62 5.30
CA VAL A 2 -13.85 9.49 6.20
C VAL A 2 -12.36 9.60 6.54
N PRO A 3 -11.95 9.53 7.82
CA PRO A 3 -10.54 9.50 8.21
C PRO A 3 -9.83 8.31 7.56
N LEU A 4 -8.63 8.51 7.00
CA LEU A 4 -7.86 7.44 6.36
C LEU A 4 -7.51 6.30 7.34
N GLU A 5 -7.37 6.63 8.62
CA GLU A 5 -7.19 5.65 9.71
C GLU A 5 -8.33 4.62 9.83
N TRP A 6 -9.53 4.94 9.31
CA TRP A 6 -10.67 4.02 9.29
C TRP A 6 -10.71 3.15 8.03
N VAL A 7 -9.88 3.46 7.04
CA VAL A 7 -9.77 2.68 5.80
C VAL A 7 -8.70 1.62 6.00
N VAL A 8 -9.10 0.35 6.07
CA VAL A 8 -8.17 -0.76 6.35
C VAL A 8 -7.42 -1.21 5.10
N MET A 9 -8.12 -1.23 3.96
CA MET A 9 -7.61 -1.71 2.67
C MET A 9 -7.92 -0.68 1.58
N LEU A 10 -6.96 -0.44 0.70
CA LEU A 10 -7.11 0.37 -0.50
C LEU A 10 -7.15 -0.56 -1.71
N ALA A 11 -8.03 -0.26 -2.67
CA ALA A 11 -8.00 -0.92 -3.97
C ALA A 11 -6.62 -0.74 -4.60
N TRP A 12 -6.10 -1.80 -5.21
CA TRP A 12 -4.78 -1.79 -5.84
C TRP A 12 -4.90 -2.26 -7.28
N ASN A 13 -4.13 -1.65 -8.17
CA ASN A 13 -4.12 -1.97 -9.59
C ASN A 13 -2.70 -1.89 -10.16
N LYS A 14 -2.56 -2.33 -11.41
CA LYS A 14 -1.28 -2.37 -12.11
C LYS A 14 -0.61 -1.00 -12.21
N GLU A 15 -1.38 0.06 -12.41
CA GLU A 15 -0.84 1.41 -12.56
C GLU A 15 -0.25 1.94 -11.25
N CYS A 16 -0.92 1.71 -10.12
CA CYS A 16 -0.36 1.98 -8.79
C CYS A 16 0.97 1.22 -8.57
N GLY A 17 1.03 -0.02 -9.05
CA GLY A 17 2.25 -0.85 -9.02
C GLY A 17 3.39 -0.26 -9.85
N GLU A 18 3.11 0.17 -11.08
CA GLU A 18 4.08 0.82 -11.96
C GLU A 18 4.60 2.13 -11.36
N THR A 19 3.71 2.95 -10.82
CA THR A 19 4.07 4.19 -10.10
C THR A 19 4.95 3.90 -8.89
N LEU A 20 4.58 2.92 -8.05
CA LEU A 20 5.41 2.49 -6.91
C LEU A 20 6.81 2.06 -7.36
N LYS A 21 6.90 1.30 -8.45
CA LYS A 21 8.17 0.83 -9.02
C LYS A 21 9.04 2.01 -9.49
N LEU A 22 8.43 3.03 -10.10
CA LEU A 22 9.11 4.25 -10.53
C LEU A 22 9.64 5.04 -9.32
N LEU A 23 8.80 5.26 -8.31
CA LEU A 23 9.15 6.02 -7.10
C LEU A 23 10.23 5.31 -6.26
N ARG A 24 10.21 3.98 -6.19
CA ARG A 24 11.29 3.20 -5.57
C ARG A 24 12.64 3.47 -6.25
N GLY A 25 12.64 3.67 -7.57
CA GLY A 25 13.84 3.87 -8.37
C GLY A 25 14.86 2.75 -8.16
N LYS A 26 16.05 3.13 -7.67
CA LYS A 26 17.19 2.21 -7.49
C LYS A 26 17.21 1.50 -6.14
N ARG A 27 16.39 1.91 -5.16
CA ARG A 27 16.35 1.24 -3.86
C ARG A 27 15.88 -0.20 -4.05
N SER A 28 16.50 -1.13 -3.34
CA SER A 28 16.14 -2.54 -3.47
C SER A 28 14.82 -2.83 -2.74
N ARG A 29 14.05 -3.82 -3.22
CA ARG A 29 12.81 -4.21 -2.52
C ARG A 29 13.08 -4.73 -1.11
N ARG A 30 14.22 -5.41 -0.92
CA ARG A 30 14.66 -5.90 0.38
C ARG A 30 14.91 -4.75 1.36
N GLU A 31 15.64 -3.74 0.93
CA GLU A 31 15.92 -2.54 1.73
C GLU A 31 14.62 -1.87 2.21
N ILE A 32 13.61 -1.77 1.34
CA ILE A 32 12.29 -1.22 1.71
C ILE A 32 11.56 -2.17 2.68
N ALA A 33 11.54 -3.47 2.41
CA ALA A 33 10.90 -4.45 3.29
C ALA A 33 11.50 -4.43 4.70
N ASP A 34 12.82 -4.34 4.81
CA ASP A 34 13.55 -4.26 6.07
C ASP A 34 13.20 -2.94 6.81
N ALA A 35 13.18 -1.79 6.11
CA ALA A 35 12.82 -0.50 6.70
C ALA A 35 11.35 -0.41 7.13
N VAL A 36 10.43 -1.03 6.40
CA VAL A 36 9.01 -1.14 6.77
C VAL A 36 8.85 -2.04 7.99
N SER A 37 9.62 -3.14 8.07
CA SER A 37 9.63 -4.05 9.22
C SER A 37 10.17 -3.40 10.48
N GLN A 38 11.20 -2.54 10.38
CA GLN A 38 11.73 -1.75 11.50
C GLN A 38 10.69 -0.77 12.08
N GLN A 39 9.67 -0.39 11.30
CA GLN A 39 8.54 0.43 11.75
C GLN A 39 7.39 -0.41 12.33
N GLY A 40 7.61 -1.71 12.58
CA GLY A 40 6.62 -2.61 13.17
C GLY A 40 5.52 -3.03 12.20
N VAL A 41 5.80 -3.01 10.89
CA VAL A 41 4.87 -3.47 9.85
C VAL A 41 5.49 -4.62 9.09
N GLU A 42 4.88 -5.80 9.18
CA GLU A 42 5.36 -6.98 8.45
C GLU A 42 5.19 -6.76 6.94
N CYS A 43 6.30 -6.78 6.21
CA CYS A 43 6.32 -6.63 4.77
C CYS A 43 7.49 -7.43 4.18
N SER A 44 7.21 -8.28 3.19
CA SER A 44 8.26 -9.05 2.52
C SER A 44 8.65 -8.41 1.18
N GLN A 45 9.89 -8.63 0.75
CA GLN A 45 10.34 -8.18 -0.59
C GLN A 45 9.49 -8.75 -1.73
N GLU A 46 8.96 -9.97 -1.54
CA GLU A 46 8.07 -10.63 -2.50
C GLU A 46 6.71 -9.95 -2.55
N TYR A 47 6.19 -9.48 -1.41
CA TYR A 47 4.97 -8.68 -1.39
C TYR A 47 5.15 -7.35 -2.14
N ILE A 48 6.29 -6.66 -1.95
CA ILE A 48 6.60 -5.44 -2.70
C ILE A 48 6.68 -5.74 -4.21
N ARG A 49 7.28 -6.87 -4.62
CA ARG A 49 7.29 -7.31 -6.03
C ARG A 49 5.86 -7.48 -6.57
N LYS A 50 4.98 -8.13 -5.80
CA LYS A 50 3.57 -8.32 -6.18
C LYS A 50 2.84 -6.99 -6.33
N LEU A 51 3.06 -6.04 -5.41
CA LEU A 51 2.49 -4.70 -5.50
C LEU A 51 2.97 -3.99 -6.76
N GLU A 52 4.28 -3.98 -7.05
CA GLU A 52 4.86 -3.36 -8.24
C GLU A 52 4.35 -3.95 -9.56
N ASN A 53 3.98 -5.23 -9.55
CA ASN A 53 3.46 -5.92 -10.73
C ASN A 53 1.94 -5.83 -10.86
N GLY A 54 1.23 -5.24 -9.88
CA GLY A 54 -0.23 -5.21 -9.86
C GLY A 54 -0.88 -6.57 -9.60
N GLU A 55 -0.17 -7.51 -8.98
CA GLU A 55 -0.65 -8.87 -8.69
C GLU A 55 -1.57 -8.92 -7.45
N ALA A 56 -1.70 -7.80 -6.73
CA ALA A 56 -2.60 -7.65 -5.60
C ALA A 56 -3.86 -6.87 -6.00
N ALA A 57 -5.04 -7.35 -5.60
CA ALA A 57 -6.31 -6.64 -5.80
C ALA A 57 -6.48 -5.47 -4.80
N SER A 58 -5.82 -5.55 -3.65
CA SER A 58 -5.85 -4.53 -2.62
C SER A 58 -4.58 -4.55 -1.78
N VAL A 59 -4.33 -3.45 -1.08
CA VAL A 59 -3.20 -3.27 -0.16
C VAL A 59 -3.69 -2.72 1.16
N SER A 60 -3.08 -3.14 2.27
CA SER A 60 -3.36 -2.52 3.57
C SER A 60 -2.91 -1.06 3.55
N THR A 61 -3.78 -0.16 4.01
CA THR A 61 -3.48 1.26 4.18
C THR A 61 -2.24 1.46 5.04
N LYS A 62 -2.09 0.67 6.10
CA LYS A 62 -0.92 0.71 6.99
C LYS A 62 0.36 0.35 6.24
N ILE A 63 0.34 -0.70 5.41
CA ILE A 63 1.53 -1.10 4.65
C ILE A 63 1.91 -0.03 3.65
N ILE A 64 0.97 0.44 2.84
CA ILE A 64 1.30 1.37 1.76
C ILE A 64 1.70 2.77 2.26
N THR A 65 1.10 3.23 3.36
CA THR A 65 1.53 4.49 4.00
C THR A 65 2.93 4.39 4.61
N THR A 66 3.28 3.25 5.20
CA THR A 66 4.65 3.00 5.70
C THR A 66 5.66 2.90 4.55
N ILE A 67 5.28 2.28 3.42
CA ILE A 67 6.10 2.27 2.20
C ILE A 67 6.30 3.69 1.68
N ALA A 68 5.24 4.50 1.56
CA ALA A 68 5.30 5.88 1.11
C ALA A 68 6.27 6.71 1.98
N LYS A 69 6.12 6.63 3.31
CA LYS A 69 7.04 7.25 4.28
C LYS A 69 8.49 6.77 4.10
N THR A 70 8.69 5.47 3.87
CA THR A 70 10.03 4.89 3.66
C THR A 70 10.68 5.45 2.39
N LEU A 71 9.88 5.71 1.36
CA LEU A 71 10.32 6.29 0.08
C LEU A 71 10.42 7.82 0.11
N ASP A 72 10.01 8.47 1.20
CA ASP A 72 9.93 9.94 1.34
C ASP A 72 8.99 10.57 0.29
N VAL A 73 7.82 9.94 0.10
CA VAL A 73 6.76 10.39 -0.82
C VAL A 73 5.40 10.38 -0.12
N GLU A 74 4.47 11.17 -0.64
CA GLU A 74 3.08 11.18 -0.22
C GLU A 74 2.28 10.02 -0.85
N LEU A 75 1.25 9.53 -0.15
CA LEU A 75 0.41 8.43 -0.65
C LEU A 75 -0.25 8.76 -2.00
N ILE A 76 -0.62 10.03 -2.21
CA ILE A 76 -1.24 10.53 -3.44
C ILE A 76 -0.30 10.43 -4.66
N GLU A 77 1.01 10.42 -4.44
CA GLU A 77 2.00 10.24 -5.51
C GLU A 77 2.02 8.78 -5.99
N ILE A 78 1.59 7.83 -5.15
CA ILE A 78 1.50 6.40 -5.51
C ILE A 78 0.12 6.09 -6.11
N ILE A 79 -0.95 6.59 -5.48
CA ILE A 79 -2.34 6.29 -5.84
C ILE A 79 -3.04 7.60 -6.25
N TYR A 80 -2.90 7.97 -7.52
CA TYR A 80 -3.37 9.26 -8.01
C TYR A 80 -4.90 9.31 -8.24
N ASP A 81 -5.57 8.18 -8.50
CA ASP A 81 -7.04 8.06 -8.59
C ASP A 81 -7.57 7.12 -7.50
N LEU A 82 -7.39 7.52 -6.23
CA LEU A 82 -7.84 6.72 -5.10
C LEU A 82 -9.38 6.63 -5.08
N ARG A 83 -9.91 5.49 -5.53
CA ARG A 83 -11.33 5.14 -5.39
C ARG A 83 -11.53 4.25 -4.18
N VAL A 84 -12.21 4.77 -3.17
CA VAL A 84 -12.60 4.01 -1.96
C VAL A 84 -14.01 3.49 -2.18
N GLU A 85 -14.15 2.18 -2.37
CA GLU A 85 -15.45 1.51 -2.34
C GLU A 85 -15.75 1.08 -0.90
N VAL A 86 -16.81 1.64 -0.31
CA VAL A 86 -17.24 1.30 1.04
C VAL A 86 -18.34 0.26 0.95
N THR A 87 -18.00 -1.00 1.21
CA THR A 87 -19.00 -2.08 1.32
C THR A 87 -19.42 -2.25 2.78
N THR A 88 -20.70 -2.04 3.07
CA THR A 88 -21.24 -2.27 4.41
C THR A 88 -21.41 -3.76 4.66
N ILE A 89 -20.51 -4.37 5.43
CA ILE A 89 -20.72 -5.72 5.97
C ILE A 89 -21.46 -5.56 7.30
N ILE A 90 -22.77 -5.82 7.29
CA ILE A 90 -23.58 -5.83 8.51
C ILE A 90 -23.25 -7.12 9.27
N CYS A 91 -22.33 -7.05 10.24
CA CYS A 91 -22.13 -8.12 11.19
C CYS A 91 -23.36 -8.19 12.12
N THR A 92 -24.32 -9.07 11.81
CA THR A 92 -25.39 -9.42 12.76
C THR A 92 -24.76 -10.15 13.94
N LYS A 93 -24.95 -9.64 15.16
CA LYS A 93 -24.55 -10.32 16.39
C LYS A 93 -25.18 -11.71 16.42
N SER A 94 -24.34 -12.75 16.53
CA SER A 94 -24.77 -14.10 16.91
C SER A 94 -25.19 -14.13 18.38
#